data_AF-A0A2V8MJR0-F1
#
_entry.id   AF-A0A2V8MJR0-F1
#
_cell.length_a   1.000
_cell.length_b   1.000
_cell.length_c   1.000
_cell.angle_alpha   90.00
_cell.angle_beta   90.00
_cell.angle_gamma   90.00
#
_symmetry.space_group_name_H-M   'P 1'
#
loop_
_entity.id
_entity.type
_entity.pdbx_description
1 polymer ?
#
loop_
_entity_poly.entity_id
_entity_poly.type
_entity_poly.pdbx_seq_one_letter_code
_entity_poly.pdbx_strand_id
1 'polypeptide(L)'
;MRWLYRLKDTVSSQIRNSAARYSGKIKVTCGTNTEFRAFINDGTQHVVSIYVAGNAVVVCCDCPAREKRVFCSHIWAGLAAAESGGHLSRIETMRWPSIRLEGVKGAAAVQFEPPSRPEKPTPWKTELSALRERVAPAWSGFTEPPRQIFYTVDSEECIHRSALIVQVEVSRLKKDGGWGRPNWHEIEIRCVSQLDEVDRKLLGILGSDVTSGSYSNFIPDPDSVKSKRRVPRGAYDLLIPMLCATGRFMLEPSGLPDKFQPLHWDDAEPWKLEVTVRKDEQAEVFVVSGWLKRDGKQLPVSEPRLLIPGLVFFPDHVARLDEGHGLQWALLLRRTGDLAVPFANRLEFMAEIAQFSVLPSIELPEEITIHPGRFANPPILRISKPQYSAPRLCCEVAFDYGSVIVPEAQKASVVDDQATGRLVHRRRASPEPAESSGCVPNIRIQSRPR
;
A
#
# COMPACT_ATOMS: atom_id res chain seq x y z
N MET A 1 24.40 36.64 -15.45
CA MET A 1 25.39 35.79 -14.72
C MET A 1 25.04 35.87 -13.24
N ARG A 2 24.99 34.74 -12.53
CA ARG A 2 24.82 34.70 -11.08
C ARG A 2 25.93 35.50 -10.40
N TRP A 3 25.60 36.60 -9.70
CA TRP A 3 26.56 37.49 -9.06
C TRP A 3 27.34 36.82 -7.93
N LEU A 4 26.78 35.80 -7.29
CA LEU A 4 27.44 34.98 -6.27
C LEU A 4 28.67 34.25 -6.83
N TYR A 5 28.61 33.81 -8.08
CA TYR A 5 29.74 33.17 -8.74
C TYR A 5 30.93 34.12 -8.89
N ARG A 6 30.68 35.44 -9.04
CA ARG A 6 31.74 36.46 -9.10
C ARG A 6 32.43 36.69 -7.75
N LEU A 7 31.83 36.22 -6.66
CA LEU A 7 32.37 36.32 -5.30
C LEU A 7 33.03 35.01 -4.82
N LYS A 8 32.95 33.93 -5.60
CA LYS A 8 33.41 32.60 -5.19
C LYS A 8 34.91 32.54 -4.84
N ASP A 9 35.73 33.36 -5.48
CA ASP A 9 37.19 33.36 -5.31
C ASP A 9 37.61 34.16 -4.06
N THR A 10 36.67 34.89 -3.45
CA THR A 10 36.89 35.58 -2.16
C THR A 10 36.65 34.68 -0.94
N VAL A 11 36.12 33.46 -1.14
CA VAL A 11 35.72 32.54 -0.07
C VAL A 11 36.22 31.12 -0.34
N SER A 12 36.82 30.49 0.68
CA SER A 12 37.38 29.13 0.56
C SER A 12 36.32 28.11 0.13
N SER A 13 36.71 27.10 -0.66
CA SER A 13 35.82 26.02 -1.11
C SER A 13 35.25 25.22 0.06
N GLN A 14 35.98 25.10 1.17
CA GLN A 14 35.50 24.44 2.40
C GLN A 14 34.26 25.15 2.99
N ILE A 15 34.29 26.49 3.08
CA ILE A 15 33.13 27.26 3.57
C ILE A 15 31.96 27.12 2.60
N ARG A 16 32.22 27.22 1.29
CA ARG A 16 31.18 27.06 0.26
C ARG A 16 30.49 25.69 0.31
N ASN A 17 31.27 24.63 0.49
CA ASN A 17 30.75 23.27 0.62
C ASN A 17 29.99 23.06 1.94
N SER A 18 30.50 23.62 3.05
CA SER A 18 29.83 23.53 4.35
C SER A 18 28.48 24.27 4.38
N ALA A 19 28.35 25.36 3.61
CA ALA A 19 27.14 26.16 3.54
C ALA A 19 25.95 25.43 2.89
N ALA A 20 26.20 24.44 2.04
CA ALA A 20 25.15 23.63 1.40
C ALA A 20 24.25 22.91 2.43
N ARG A 21 24.77 22.63 3.63
CA ARG A 21 24.06 21.96 4.74
C ARG A 21 22.91 22.79 5.33
N TYR A 22 22.90 24.09 5.06
CA TYR A 22 21.85 25.00 5.51
C TYR A 22 20.79 25.26 4.44
N SER A 23 20.89 24.64 3.26
CA SER A 23 19.84 24.69 2.26
C SER A 23 18.53 24.14 2.85
N GLY A 24 17.43 24.89 2.74
CA GLY A 24 16.15 24.55 3.37
C GLY A 24 16.04 24.90 4.87
N LYS A 25 17.10 25.44 5.49
CA LYS A 25 17.12 25.87 6.91
C LYS A 25 17.20 27.40 7.08
N ILE A 26 16.80 28.13 6.04
CA ILE A 26 16.93 29.60 5.97
C ILE A 26 15.53 30.21 5.87
N LYS A 27 15.19 31.10 6.81
CA LYS A 27 13.95 31.89 6.77
C LYS A 27 14.29 33.35 6.50
N VAL A 28 13.95 33.82 5.30
CA VAL A 28 14.17 35.22 4.90
C VAL A 28 13.19 36.13 5.65
N THR A 29 13.69 37.25 6.17
CA THR A 29 12.91 38.25 6.93
C THR A 29 12.86 39.61 6.26
N CYS A 30 13.91 39.97 5.51
CA CYS A 30 13.96 41.18 4.70
C CYS A 30 14.81 40.90 3.46
N GLY A 31 14.38 41.38 2.29
CA GLY A 31 15.12 41.21 1.05
C GLY A 31 14.76 42.31 0.06
N THR A 32 15.71 43.21 -0.20
CA THR A 32 15.61 44.31 -1.15
C THR A 32 16.72 44.21 -2.19
N ASN A 33 16.84 45.22 -3.06
CA ASN A 33 17.94 45.29 -4.02
C ASN A 33 19.30 45.61 -3.37
N THR A 34 19.33 46.14 -2.14
CA THR A 34 20.56 46.53 -1.42
C THR A 34 20.72 45.89 -0.05
N GLU A 35 19.67 45.29 0.51
CA GLU A 35 19.70 44.70 1.85
C GLU A 35 19.08 43.30 1.86
N PHE A 36 19.57 42.45 2.74
CA PHE A 36 19.05 41.12 2.96
C PHE A 36 19.26 40.71 4.43
N ARG A 37 18.23 40.15 5.05
CA ARG A 37 18.28 39.60 6.40
C ARG A 37 17.53 38.28 6.46
N ALA A 38 18.16 37.25 7.04
CA ALA A 38 17.57 35.94 7.20
C ALA A 38 17.98 35.30 8.53
N PHE A 39 17.12 34.43 9.03
CA PHE A 39 17.44 33.49 10.10
C PHE A 39 17.97 32.19 9.51
N ILE A 40 19.03 31.65 10.10
CA ILE A 40 19.61 30.35 9.75
C ILE A 40 19.60 29.47 10.99
N ASN A 41 19.16 28.21 10.85
CA ASN A 41 19.14 27.26 11.95
C ASN A 41 20.24 26.19 11.77
N ASP A 42 21.22 26.18 12.68
CA ASP A 42 22.33 25.22 12.74
C ASP A 42 22.29 24.31 13.99
N GLY A 43 21.17 24.33 14.73
CA GLY A 43 21.07 23.87 16.11
C GLY A 43 20.70 25.02 17.05
N THR A 44 21.11 26.25 16.69
CA THR A 44 20.66 27.51 17.26
C THR A 44 20.23 28.48 16.16
N GLN A 45 19.37 29.45 16.47
CA GLN A 45 18.89 30.42 15.48
C GLN A 45 19.85 31.61 15.39
N HIS A 46 20.44 31.80 14.20
CA HIS A 46 21.39 32.87 13.91
C HIS A 46 20.84 33.87 12.89
N VAL A 47 21.11 35.16 13.10
CA VAL A 47 20.77 36.23 12.14
C VAL A 47 21.95 36.51 11.23
N VAL A 48 21.70 36.41 9.93
CA VAL A 48 22.61 36.92 8.88
C VAL A 48 22.03 38.20 8.31
N SER A 49 22.82 39.27 8.32
CA SER A 49 22.50 40.55 7.68
C SER A 49 23.53 40.88 6.62
N ILE A 50 23.06 41.30 5.46
CA ILE A 50 23.87 41.63 4.30
C ILE A 50 23.35 42.95 3.75
N TYR A 51 24.24 43.90 3.47
CA TYR A 51 23.86 45.14 2.83
C TYR A 51 24.94 45.66 1.91
N VAL A 52 24.53 46.42 0.90
CA VAL A 52 25.41 47.04 -0.09
C VAL A 52 25.76 48.46 0.35
N ALA A 53 27.05 48.72 0.54
CA ALA A 53 27.58 50.06 0.83
C ALA A 53 28.59 50.47 -0.25
N GLY A 54 28.19 51.36 -1.16
CA GLY A 54 29.00 51.75 -2.31
C GLY A 54 29.28 50.57 -3.24
N ASN A 55 30.55 50.16 -3.35
CA ASN A 55 31.00 49.00 -4.14
C ASN A 55 31.43 47.80 -3.27
N ALA A 56 30.96 47.77 -2.01
CA ALA A 56 31.21 46.68 -1.06
C ALA A 56 29.90 45.99 -0.64
N VAL A 57 29.98 44.66 -0.54
CA VAL A 57 28.95 43.81 0.06
C VAL A 57 29.35 43.59 1.51
N VAL A 58 28.70 44.30 2.42
CA VAL A 58 28.95 44.19 3.86
C VAL A 58 28.11 43.05 4.41
N VAL A 59 28.78 42.14 5.12
CA VAL A 59 28.18 40.92 5.67
C VAL A 59 28.39 40.86 7.18
N CYS A 60 27.36 40.39 7.88
CA CYS A 60 27.38 40.19 9.32
C CYS A 60 26.55 38.94 9.66
N CYS A 61 27.03 38.18 10.64
CA CYS A 61 26.33 37.04 11.22
C CYS A 61 26.53 37.10 12.73
N ASP A 62 25.51 36.81 13.54
CA ASP A 62 25.59 36.83 15.00
C ASP A 62 26.20 35.56 15.62
N CYS A 63 26.58 34.56 14.81
CA CYS A 63 27.20 33.33 15.30
C CYS A 63 28.57 33.60 15.96
N PRO A 64 29.10 32.64 16.76
CA PRO A 64 30.36 32.82 17.50
C PRO A 64 31.58 33.23 16.65
N ALA A 65 31.57 32.96 15.35
CA ALA A 65 32.62 33.41 14.43
C ALA A 65 32.74 34.95 14.31
N ARG A 66 31.69 35.70 14.68
CA ARG A 66 31.66 37.17 14.66
C ARG A 66 32.69 37.79 15.60
N GLU A 67 32.84 37.22 16.80
CA GLU A 67 33.79 37.70 17.82
C GLU A 67 35.23 37.64 17.31
N LYS A 68 35.52 36.65 16.47
CA LYS A 68 36.81 36.44 15.81
C LYS A 68 36.98 37.27 14.53
N ARG A 69 35.94 38.02 14.11
CA ARG A 69 35.90 38.79 12.85
C ARG A 69 36.22 37.95 11.61
N VAL A 70 35.66 36.73 11.57
CA VAL A 70 35.87 35.74 10.49
C VAL A 70 34.59 35.52 9.68
N PHE A 71 34.75 35.17 8.40
CA PHE A 71 33.64 34.83 7.50
C PHE A 71 33.19 33.39 7.72
N CYS A 72 31.93 33.19 8.12
CA CYS A 72 31.37 31.87 8.44
C CYS A 72 30.52 31.28 7.30
N SER A 73 30.21 29.99 7.40
CA SER A 73 29.35 29.27 6.45
C SER A 73 27.92 29.83 6.37
N HIS A 74 27.40 30.40 7.47
CA HIS A 74 26.10 31.08 7.49
C HIS A 74 26.05 32.29 6.54
N ILE A 75 27.14 33.05 6.43
CA ILE A 75 27.19 34.20 5.52
C ILE A 75 27.12 33.72 4.07
N TRP A 76 27.87 32.67 3.71
CA TRP A 76 27.80 32.10 2.36
C TRP A 76 26.41 31.53 2.05
N ALA A 77 25.79 30.84 3.03
CA ALA A 77 24.42 30.34 2.91
C ALA A 77 23.41 31.49 2.72
N GLY A 78 23.57 32.59 3.45
CA GLY A 78 22.76 33.81 3.30
C GLY A 78 22.92 34.46 1.93
N LEU A 79 24.15 34.58 1.42
CA LEU A 79 24.40 35.10 0.06
C LEU A 79 23.79 34.19 -1.02
N ALA A 80 23.87 32.87 -0.86
CA ALA A 80 23.25 31.91 -1.76
C ALA A 80 21.71 31.99 -1.75
N ALA A 81 21.12 32.14 -0.56
CA ALA A 81 19.68 32.35 -0.40
C ALA A 81 19.23 33.69 -1.00
N ALA A 82 20.01 34.76 -0.82
CA ALA A 82 19.73 36.07 -1.39
C ALA A 82 19.71 36.02 -2.93
N GLU A 83 20.70 35.39 -3.56
CA GLU A 83 20.75 35.22 -5.02
C GLU A 83 19.58 34.36 -5.52
N SER A 84 19.29 33.24 -4.86
CA SER A 84 18.18 32.36 -5.24
C SER A 84 16.81 33.03 -5.09
N GLY A 85 16.67 33.97 -4.15
CA GLY A 85 15.45 34.75 -3.91
C GLY A 85 15.35 36.03 -4.76
N GLY A 86 16.33 36.32 -5.61
CA GLY A 86 16.35 37.55 -6.42
C GLY A 86 16.62 38.83 -5.64
N HIS A 87 17.18 38.73 -4.43
CA HIS A 87 17.56 39.86 -3.59
C HIS A 87 19.02 40.30 -3.86
N LEU A 88 19.39 41.47 -3.35
CA LEU A 88 20.72 42.08 -3.53
C LEU A 88 21.11 42.31 -5.01
N SER A 89 20.13 42.52 -5.89
CA SER A 89 20.34 42.72 -7.33
C SER A 89 21.28 43.88 -7.67
N ARG A 90 21.51 44.84 -6.76
CA ARG A 90 22.53 45.89 -6.91
C ARG A 90 23.93 45.32 -7.16
N ILE A 91 24.26 44.14 -6.65
CA ILE A 91 25.56 43.48 -6.81
C ILE A 91 25.83 43.12 -8.29
N GLU A 92 24.80 42.79 -9.07
CA GLU A 92 24.96 42.48 -10.50
C GLU A 92 25.53 43.65 -11.29
N THR A 93 25.16 44.87 -10.91
CA THR A 93 25.58 46.11 -11.56
C THR A 93 27.00 46.55 -11.16
N MET A 94 27.64 45.89 -10.19
CA MET A 94 28.98 46.24 -9.72
C MET A 94 30.07 45.72 -10.66
N ARG A 95 31.02 46.59 -11.02
CA ARG A 95 32.17 46.19 -11.85
C ARG A 95 33.11 45.25 -11.12
N TRP A 96 33.35 45.48 -9.82
CA TRP A 96 34.23 44.66 -8.98
C TRP A 96 33.68 44.56 -7.55
N PRO A 97 32.70 43.68 -7.29
CA PRO A 97 32.11 43.57 -5.96
C PRO A 97 33.12 42.95 -4.98
N SER A 98 33.26 43.56 -3.80
CA SER A 98 34.15 43.06 -2.73
C SER A 98 33.33 42.75 -1.48
N ILE A 99 33.61 41.62 -0.83
CA ILE A 99 32.97 41.25 0.44
C ILE A 99 33.75 41.87 1.60
N ARG A 100 33.03 42.46 2.56
CA ARG A 100 33.60 43.00 3.80
C ARG A 100 32.81 42.53 5.00
N LEU A 101 33.51 42.13 6.06
CA LEU A 101 32.88 41.88 7.35
C LEU A 101 32.59 43.21 8.06
N GLU A 102 31.39 43.35 8.60
CA GLU A 102 30.98 44.54 9.36
C GLU A 102 31.96 44.78 10.54
N GLY A 103 32.49 46.01 10.66
CA GLY A 103 33.43 46.39 11.73
C GLY A 103 34.91 46.14 11.47
N VAL A 104 35.31 45.63 10.29
CA VAL A 104 36.72 45.43 9.90
C VAL A 104 37.18 46.52 8.92
N LYS A 105 38.23 47.29 9.28
CA LYS A 105 38.82 48.32 8.40
C LYS A 105 39.95 47.72 7.53
N GLY A 106 39.85 47.91 6.21
CA GLY A 106 40.85 47.49 5.22
C GLY A 106 40.46 46.23 4.44
N ALA A 107 40.90 46.12 3.19
CA ALA A 107 40.71 44.96 2.32
C ALA A 107 41.68 43.81 2.67
N ALA A 108 41.99 43.63 3.95
CA ALA A 108 42.85 42.54 4.42
C ALA A 108 42.09 41.23 4.24
N ALA A 109 42.76 40.25 3.61
CA ALA A 109 42.26 38.92 3.33
C ALA A 109 41.46 38.37 4.52
N VAL A 110 40.22 37.96 4.24
CA VAL A 110 39.36 37.26 5.19
C VAL A 110 40.16 36.11 5.79
N GLN A 111 40.60 36.24 7.03
CA GLN A 111 41.29 35.16 7.72
C GLN A 111 40.28 34.05 7.98
N PHE A 112 40.62 32.84 7.55
CA PHE A 112 39.77 31.67 7.67
C PHE A 112 40.16 30.90 8.93
N GLU A 113 39.20 30.66 9.82
CA GLU A 113 39.38 29.68 10.88
C GLU A 113 39.10 28.28 10.28
N PRO A 114 40.07 27.35 10.24
CA PRO A 114 39.74 25.94 10.01
C PRO A 114 38.77 25.51 11.12
N PRO A 115 37.72 24.72 10.84
CA PRO A 115 36.76 24.35 11.87
C PRO A 115 37.54 23.72 13.02
N SER A 116 37.47 24.34 14.21
CA SER A 116 37.99 23.72 15.42
C SER A 116 37.30 22.37 15.52
N ARG A 117 38.07 21.29 15.39
CA ARG A 117 37.59 19.95 15.72
C ARG A 117 37.04 20.09 17.14
N PRO A 118 35.72 19.92 17.38
CA PRO A 118 35.19 20.07 18.73
C PRO A 118 36.03 19.16 19.64
N GLU A 119 36.45 19.68 20.79
CA GLU A 119 37.08 18.85 21.82
C GLU A 119 36.24 17.57 21.93
N LYS A 120 36.86 16.39 21.81
CA LYS A 120 36.13 15.13 21.91
C LYS A 120 35.31 15.22 23.20
N PRO A 121 33.97 15.27 23.12
CA PRO A 121 33.19 15.49 24.32
C PRO A 121 33.53 14.34 25.27
N THR A 122 33.78 14.66 26.54
CA THR A 122 34.02 13.64 27.57
C THR A 122 32.95 12.56 27.44
N PRO A 123 33.27 11.26 27.63
CA PRO A 123 32.38 10.16 27.28
C PRO A 123 30.92 10.38 27.73
N TRP A 124 30.70 10.83 28.97
CA TRP A 124 29.37 11.12 29.49
C TRP A 124 28.63 12.28 28.80
N LYS A 125 29.33 13.32 28.32
CA LYS A 125 28.72 14.42 27.53
C LYS A 125 28.34 13.94 26.13
N THR A 126 29.14 13.06 25.53
CA THR A 126 28.82 12.41 24.25
C THR A 126 27.58 11.54 24.40
N GLU A 127 27.51 10.73 25.45
CA GLU A 127 26.35 9.91 25.80
C GLU A 127 25.11 10.77 26.06
N LEU A 128 25.21 11.86 26.83
CA LEU A 128 24.08 12.76 27.08
C LEU A 128 23.69 13.60 25.87
N SER A 129 24.61 13.90 24.95
CA SER A 129 24.28 14.55 23.68
C SER A 129 23.59 13.56 22.74
N ALA A 130 24.06 12.33 22.64
CA ALA A 130 23.40 11.26 21.90
C ALA A 130 22.01 10.95 22.48
N LEU A 131 21.87 10.97 23.82
CA LEU A 131 20.58 10.86 24.50
C LEU A 131 19.70 12.07 24.20
N ARG A 132 20.22 13.31 24.27
CA ARG A 132 19.45 14.50 23.89
C ARG A 132 19.00 14.46 22.44
N GLU A 133 19.79 13.92 21.51
CA GLU A 133 19.38 13.74 20.12
C GLU A 133 18.33 12.62 19.96
N ARG A 134 18.41 11.55 20.76
CA ARG A 134 17.42 10.45 20.77
C ARG A 134 16.11 10.79 21.49
N VAL A 135 16.18 11.66 22.50
CA VAL A 135 15.05 12.09 23.33
C VAL A 135 14.48 13.42 22.84
N ALA A 136 15.22 14.18 22.03
CA ALA A 136 14.66 15.27 21.26
C ALA A 136 13.49 14.69 20.47
N PRO A 137 12.27 15.23 20.64
CA PRO A 137 11.14 14.75 19.87
C PRO A 137 11.52 14.89 18.40
N ALA A 138 11.41 13.80 17.65
CA ALA A 138 11.40 13.89 16.21
C ALA A 138 10.32 14.93 15.88
N TRP A 139 10.73 16.14 15.49
CA TRP A 139 9.85 17.22 15.04
C TRP A 139 9.05 17.98 16.13
N SER A 140 9.71 18.50 17.17
CA SER A 140 9.06 19.36 18.18
C SER A 140 8.75 20.80 17.74
N GLY A 141 8.38 21.06 16.47
CA GLY A 141 8.12 22.43 16.02
C GLY A 141 7.19 22.59 14.81
N PHE A 142 6.73 21.49 14.21
CA PHE A 142 5.80 21.55 13.09
C PHE A 142 4.40 21.20 13.57
N THR A 143 3.52 22.20 13.63
CA THR A 143 2.09 22.01 13.89
C THR A 143 1.38 21.98 12.55
N GLU A 144 0.75 20.85 12.22
CA GLU A 144 -0.12 20.77 11.05
C GLU A 144 -1.36 21.64 11.29
N PRO A 145 -1.86 22.37 10.28
CA PRO A 145 -3.14 23.07 10.39
C PRO A 145 -4.28 22.11 10.75
N PRO A 146 -5.38 22.61 11.35
CA PRO A 146 -6.56 21.80 11.63
C PRO A 146 -6.99 21.01 10.39
N ARG A 147 -7.06 19.68 10.56
CA ARG A 147 -7.31 18.73 9.49
C ARG A 147 -8.20 17.60 9.98
N GLN A 148 -8.97 17.03 9.06
CA GLN A 148 -9.85 15.92 9.29
C GLN A 148 -9.46 14.79 8.34
N ILE A 149 -9.46 13.56 8.88
CA ILE A 149 -9.13 12.35 8.12
C ILE A 149 -10.40 11.73 7.54
N PHE A 150 -10.32 11.32 6.28
CA PHE A 150 -11.31 10.48 5.61
C PHE A 150 -10.69 9.15 5.23
N TYR A 151 -11.51 8.10 5.22
CA TYR A 151 -11.11 6.74 4.88
C TYR A 151 -11.89 6.31 3.64
N THR A 152 -11.22 6.09 2.54
CA THR A 152 -11.84 5.71 1.26
C THR A 152 -11.40 4.32 0.84
N VAL A 153 -12.31 3.55 0.26
CA VAL A 153 -11.99 2.25 -0.33
C VAL A 153 -11.70 2.46 -1.82
N ASP A 154 -10.44 2.25 -2.19
CA ASP A 154 -9.96 2.27 -3.58
C ASP A 154 -10.42 0.99 -4.27
N SER A 155 -11.57 1.07 -4.96
CA SER A 155 -12.23 -0.09 -5.55
C SER A 155 -11.36 -0.81 -6.59
N GLU A 156 -10.62 -0.06 -7.40
CA GLU A 156 -9.77 -0.61 -8.47
C GLU A 156 -8.58 -1.36 -7.87
N GLU A 157 -7.89 -0.74 -6.90
CA GLU A 157 -6.75 -1.38 -6.23
C GLU A 157 -7.20 -2.57 -5.36
N CYS A 158 -8.40 -2.50 -4.77
CA CYS A 158 -8.98 -3.63 -4.04
C CYS A 158 -9.19 -4.87 -4.93
N ILE A 159 -9.72 -4.66 -6.14
CA ILE A 159 -9.91 -5.73 -7.13
C ILE A 159 -8.56 -6.26 -7.60
N HIS A 160 -7.64 -5.38 -7.99
CA HIS A 160 -6.32 -5.75 -8.51
C HIS A 160 -5.49 -6.53 -7.49
N ARG A 161 -5.51 -6.14 -6.21
CA ARG A 161 -4.75 -6.81 -5.14
C ARG A 161 -5.51 -7.94 -4.45
N SER A 162 -6.77 -8.15 -4.79
CA SER A 162 -7.68 -9.07 -4.10
C SER A 162 -7.63 -8.92 -2.57
N ALA A 163 -7.75 -7.68 -2.10
CA ALA A 163 -7.64 -7.33 -0.68
C ALA A 163 -8.31 -5.99 -0.39
N LEU A 164 -8.74 -5.75 0.86
CA LEU A 164 -9.23 -4.43 1.24
C LEU A 164 -8.06 -3.45 1.33
N ILE A 165 -8.13 -2.39 0.52
CA ILE A 165 -7.21 -1.26 0.53
C ILE A 165 -7.99 -0.03 0.98
N VAL A 166 -7.62 0.51 2.14
CA VAL A 166 -8.14 1.76 2.67
C VAL A 166 -7.13 2.85 2.36
N GLN A 167 -7.57 3.87 1.63
CA GLN A 167 -6.85 5.10 1.41
C GLN A 167 -7.27 6.13 2.45
N VAL A 168 -6.27 6.79 3.04
CA VAL A 168 -6.43 7.81 4.06
C VAL A 168 -6.22 9.16 3.41
N GLU A 169 -7.23 10.00 3.49
CA GLU A 169 -7.28 11.29 2.81
C GLU A 169 -7.42 12.42 3.82
N VAL A 170 -6.80 13.57 3.52
CA VAL A 170 -6.78 14.72 4.43
C VAL A 170 -7.63 15.85 3.86
N SER A 171 -8.64 16.27 4.62
CA SER A 171 -9.31 17.55 4.42
C SER A 171 -8.73 18.58 5.40
N ARG A 172 -8.39 19.78 4.90
CA ARG A 172 -7.83 20.86 5.71
C ARG A 172 -8.86 21.98 5.86
N LEU A 173 -8.93 22.58 7.03
CA LEU A 173 -9.82 23.71 7.28
C LEU A 173 -9.35 24.92 6.47
N LYS A 174 -10.26 25.50 5.68
CA LYS A 174 -10.01 26.72 4.92
C LYS A 174 -10.06 27.94 5.85
N LYS A 175 -9.57 29.07 5.35
CA LYS A 175 -9.61 30.36 6.07
C LYS A 175 -11.03 30.88 6.32
N ASP A 176 -12.00 30.43 5.52
CA ASP A 176 -13.42 30.78 5.64
C ASP A 176 -14.16 29.93 6.70
N GLY A 177 -13.47 29.01 7.38
CA GLY A 177 -14.06 28.09 8.36
C GLY A 177 -14.73 26.86 7.76
N GLY A 178 -14.77 26.74 6.42
CA GLY A 178 -15.25 25.54 5.73
C GLY A 178 -14.17 24.48 5.56
N TRP A 179 -14.56 23.22 5.34
CA TRP A 179 -13.62 22.15 5.03
C TRP A 179 -13.21 22.15 3.56
N GLY A 180 -11.94 21.88 3.29
CA GLY A 180 -11.41 21.60 1.95
C GLY A 180 -11.91 20.27 1.40
N ARG A 181 -11.77 20.06 0.09
CA ARG A 181 -11.94 18.73 -0.48
C ARG A 181 -10.79 17.82 0.02
N PRO A 182 -11.03 16.53 0.32
CA PRO A 182 -9.97 15.60 0.66
C PRO A 182 -8.88 15.56 -0.42
N ASN A 183 -7.61 15.55 0.00
CA ASN A 183 -6.47 15.44 -0.90
C ASN A 183 -6.17 13.97 -1.22
N TRP A 184 -6.54 13.52 -2.42
CA TRP A 184 -6.33 12.15 -2.91
C TRP A 184 -4.88 11.81 -3.29
N HIS A 185 -4.01 12.82 -3.38
CA HIS A 185 -2.59 12.64 -3.71
C HIS A 185 -1.70 12.67 -2.46
N GLU A 186 -2.29 12.69 -1.26
CA GLU A 186 -1.53 12.60 -0.02
C GLU A 186 -0.84 11.23 0.04
N ILE A 187 0.50 11.19 0.10
CA ILE A 187 1.27 9.94 0.12
C ILE A 187 1.48 9.45 1.56
N GLU A 188 1.48 10.37 2.52
CA GLU A 188 1.68 10.10 3.94
C GLU A 188 0.92 11.08 4.81
N ILE A 189 0.41 10.58 5.93
CA ILE A 189 -0.20 11.34 6.99
C ILE A 189 0.88 11.58 8.03
N ARG A 190 1.33 12.82 8.14
CA ARG A 190 2.33 13.24 9.14
C ARG A 190 1.66 13.67 10.42
N CYS A 191 2.47 13.78 11.48
CA CYS A 191 2.07 14.32 12.76
C CYS A 191 0.83 13.59 13.31
N VAL A 192 0.81 12.25 13.23
CA VAL A 192 -0.33 11.42 13.64
C VAL A 192 -0.69 11.69 15.10
N SER A 193 0.29 11.95 15.95
CA SER A 193 0.13 12.37 17.35
C SER A 193 -0.76 13.61 17.54
N GLN A 194 -0.90 14.47 16.53
CA GLN A 194 -1.72 15.69 16.55
C GLN A 194 -3.17 15.46 16.10
N LEU A 195 -3.53 14.25 15.67
CA LEU A 195 -4.90 13.91 15.26
C LEU A 195 -5.79 13.63 16.47
N ASP A 196 -7.11 13.57 16.21
CA ASP A 196 -8.07 13.13 17.22
C ASP A 196 -7.75 11.70 17.72
N GLU A 197 -8.30 11.34 18.89
CA GLU A 197 -7.98 10.05 19.51
C GLU A 197 -8.42 8.86 18.64
N VAL A 198 -9.51 9.01 17.89
CA VAL A 198 -10.08 7.95 17.05
C VAL A 198 -9.15 7.68 15.86
N ASP A 199 -8.71 8.73 15.17
CA ASP A 199 -7.82 8.65 14.02
C ASP A 199 -6.42 8.16 14.42
N ARG A 200 -5.88 8.60 15.58
CA ARG A 200 -4.64 8.03 16.11
C ARG A 200 -4.72 6.54 16.32
N LYS A 201 -5.83 6.06 16.91
CA LYS A 201 -6.04 4.63 17.16
C LYS A 201 -6.18 3.86 15.85
N LEU A 202 -7.05 4.32 14.95
CA LEU A 202 -7.27 3.69 13.65
C LEU A 202 -5.98 3.61 12.83
N LEU A 203 -5.25 4.72 12.69
CA LEU A 203 -3.98 4.75 11.95
C LEU A 203 -2.87 3.93 12.63
N GLY A 204 -2.89 3.85 13.96
CA GLY A 204 -2.00 2.99 14.71
C GLY A 204 -2.25 1.50 14.45
N ILE A 205 -3.51 1.07 14.43
CA ILE A 205 -3.89 -0.33 14.12
C ILE A 205 -3.68 -0.64 12.63
N LEU A 206 -3.86 0.35 11.75
CA LEU A 206 -3.63 0.22 10.31
C LEU A 206 -2.13 0.24 9.91
N GLY A 207 -1.17 0.48 10.83
CA GLY A 207 0.28 0.54 10.56
C GLY A 207 1.04 -0.73 10.99
N SER A 208 2.16 -1.19 10.38
CA SER A 208 3.15 -0.63 9.44
C SER A 208 3.15 -1.35 8.08
N ASP A 209 3.79 -0.73 7.09
CA ASP A 209 3.88 -1.20 5.70
C ASP A 209 4.61 -2.56 5.56
N VAL A 210 4.00 -3.50 4.82
CA VAL A 210 4.64 -4.74 4.32
C VAL A 210 4.87 -4.68 2.79
N THR A 211 4.52 -3.57 2.14
CA THR A 211 4.59 -3.39 0.68
C THR A 211 5.77 -2.54 0.20
N SER A 212 6.44 -1.79 1.07
CA SER A 212 7.72 -1.16 0.75
C SER A 212 8.87 -2.16 0.86
N GLY A 213 9.06 -2.95 -0.20
CA GLY A 213 10.38 -3.47 -0.58
C GLY A 213 11.33 -2.37 -1.08
N SER A 214 11.18 -1.14 -0.58
CA SER A 214 11.94 0.02 -1.04
C SER A 214 13.25 0.11 -0.25
N TYR A 215 14.37 -0.08 -0.96
CA TYR A 215 15.74 0.19 -0.53
C TYR A 215 15.96 1.71 -0.33
N SER A 216 15.18 2.32 0.56
CA SER A 216 15.30 3.74 0.91
C SER A 216 16.01 3.86 2.25
N ASN A 217 17.20 4.47 2.25
CA ASN A 217 17.97 4.80 3.46
C ASN A 217 17.33 5.93 4.29
N PHE A 218 16.06 6.27 4.07
CA PHE A 218 15.31 7.22 4.87
C PHE A 218 14.72 6.52 6.09
N ILE A 219 15.16 6.96 7.28
CA ILE A 219 14.50 6.61 8.54
C ILE A 219 13.05 7.13 8.43
N PRO A 220 12.03 6.25 8.46
CA PRO A 220 10.64 6.67 8.43
C PRO A 220 10.37 7.64 9.59
N ASP A 221 9.69 8.76 9.34
CA ASP A 221 9.22 9.63 10.40
C ASP A 221 8.31 8.80 11.33
N PRO A 222 8.70 8.62 12.62
CA PRO A 222 7.99 7.73 13.54
C PRO A 222 6.56 8.20 13.84
N ASP A 223 6.25 9.48 13.57
CA ASP A 223 4.90 10.05 13.72
C ASP A 223 4.19 10.21 12.37
N SER A 224 4.53 9.36 11.39
CA SER A 224 3.93 9.34 10.07
C SER A 224 3.42 7.95 9.66
N VAL A 225 2.35 7.92 8.86
CA VAL A 225 1.84 6.70 8.24
C VAL A 225 1.60 6.93 6.74
N LYS A 226 1.83 5.93 5.88
CA LYS A 226 1.42 5.99 4.47
C LYS A 226 -0.10 6.06 4.35
N SER A 227 -0.56 6.75 3.31
CA SER A 227 -1.98 6.99 3.07
C SER A 227 -2.73 5.74 2.60
N LYS A 228 -2.13 4.89 1.75
CA LYS A 228 -2.75 3.62 1.34
C LYS A 228 -2.37 2.47 2.26
N ARG A 229 -3.36 1.73 2.75
CA ARG A 229 -3.18 0.66 3.73
C ARG A 229 -3.98 -0.58 3.37
N ARG A 230 -3.31 -1.73 3.33
CA ARG A 230 -3.97 -3.04 3.24
C ARG A 230 -4.52 -3.40 4.61
N VAL A 231 -5.81 -3.67 4.69
CA VAL A 231 -6.44 -4.19 5.91
C VAL A 231 -6.39 -5.72 5.85
N PRO A 232 -5.77 -6.40 6.84
CA PRO A 232 -5.80 -7.85 6.90
C PRO A 232 -7.22 -8.37 7.13
N ARG A 233 -7.58 -9.49 6.49
CA ARG A 233 -8.92 -10.10 6.62
C ARG A 233 -9.31 -10.38 8.07
N GLY A 234 -8.37 -10.87 8.88
CA GLY A 234 -8.60 -11.14 10.30
C GLY A 234 -8.88 -9.89 11.15
N ALA A 235 -8.70 -8.69 10.61
CA ALA A 235 -8.99 -7.44 11.29
C ALA A 235 -10.31 -6.80 10.84
N TYR A 236 -11.04 -7.38 9.88
CA TYR A 236 -12.26 -6.76 9.33
C TYR A 236 -13.34 -6.55 10.40
N ASP A 237 -13.63 -7.55 11.23
CA ASP A 237 -14.65 -7.47 12.28
C ASP A 237 -14.35 -6.41 13.34
N LEU A 238 -13.08 -6.03 13.50
CA LEU A 238 -12.66 -4.98 14.41
C LEU A 238 -12.65 -3.61 13.71
N LEU A 239 -11.99 -3.53 12.55
CA LEU A 239 -11.67 -2.26 11.92
C LEU A 239 -12.83 -1.67 11.12
N ILE A 240 -13.63 -2.50 10.44
CA ILE A 240 -14.73 -1.97 9.61
C ILE A 240 -15.78 -1.27 10.47
N PRO A 241 -16.25 -1.83 11.60
CA PRO A 241 -17.18 -1.12 12.48
C PRO A 241 -16.58 0.18 13.03
N MET A 242 -15.30 0.17 13.43
CA MET A 242 -14.62 1.37 13.92
C MET A 242 -14.51 2.46 12.83
N LEU A 243 -14.19 2.08 11.59
CA LEU A 243 -14.14 2.98 10.45
C LEU A 243 -15.53 3.55 10.13
N CYS A 244 -16.56 2.71 10.05
CA CYS A 244 -17.95 3.13 9.85
C CYS A 244 -18.44 4.10 10.95
N ALA A 245 -18.11 3.82 12.22
CA ALA A 245 -18.49 4.65 13.36
C ALA A 245 -17.91 6.08 13.30
N THR A 246 -16.86 6.32 12.50
CA THR A 246 -16.34 7.67 12.29
C THR A 246 -17.28 8.55 11.47
N GLY A 247 -18.20 7.97 10.68
CA GLY A 247 -18.98 8.69 9.66
C GLY A 247 -18.14 9.23 8.49
N ARG A 248 -16.86 8.80 8.39
CA ARG A 248 -15.86 9.29 7.41
C ARG A 248 -15.30 8.16 6.55
N PHE A 249 -15.85 6.94 6.67
CA PHE A 249 -15.49 5.78 5.86
C PHE A 249 -16.42 5.63 4.66
N MET A 250 -15.87 5.55 3.46
CA MET A 250 -16.63 5.68 2.21
C MET A 250 -16.07 4.74 1.14
N LEU A 251 -16.93 4.31 0.22
CA LEU A 251 -16.49 3.71 -1.02
C LEU A 251 -16.16 4.84 -2.02
N GLU A 252 -14.99 4.80 -2.64
CA GLU A 252 -14.58 5.84 -3.59
C GLU A 252 -15.63 5.98 -4.72
N PRO A 253 -16.13 7.20 -5.00
CA PRO A 253 -16.99 7.42 -6.15
C PRO A 253 -16.14 7.43 -7.42
N SER A 254 -16.47 6.58 -8.37
CA SER A 254 -16.02 6.72 -9.77
C SER A 254 -16.65 7.98 -10.39
N GLY A 255 -16.12 9.17 -10.09
CA GLY A 255 -16.63 10.46 -10.58
C GLY A 255 -17.02 11.48 -9.50
N LEU A 256 -17.41 12.69 -9.93
CA LEU A 256 -17.51 13.90 -9.10
C LEU A 256 -18.29 13.70 -7.77
N PRO A 257 -17.75 14.19 -6.64
CA PRO A 257 -18.09 13.76 -5.28
C PRO A 257 -19.15 14.65 -4.61
N ASP A 258 -20.23 15.01 -5.31
CA ASP A 258 -21.18 15.97 -4.74
C ASP A 258 -22.07 15.38 -3.63
N LYS A 259 -21.96 14.07 -3.35
CA LYS A 259 -22.54 13.44 -2.15
C LYS A 259 -21.58 12.39 -1.59
N PHE A 260 -20.79 12.78 -0.59
CA PHE A 260 -20.13 11.83 0.30
C PHE A 260 -21.20 11.01 1.02
N GLN A 261 -21.23 9.70 0.77
CA GLN A 261 -22.13 8.78 1.46
C GLN A 261 -21.29 7.85 2.35
N PRO A 262 -21.29 8.07 3.68
CA PRO A 262 -20.61 7.18 4.61
C PRO A 262 -21.18 5.77 4.55
N LEU A 263 -20.30 4.79 4.66
CA LEU A 263 -20.67 3.38 4.78
C LEU A 263 -21.08 3.07 6.22
N HIS A 264 -22.18 2.34 6.36
CA HIS A 264 -22.60 1.71 7.60
C HIS A 264 -22.10 0.26 7.68
N TRP A 265 -21.81 -0.21 8.89
CA TRP A 265 -21.52 -1.62 9.10
C TRP A 265 -22.83 -2.39 9.24
N ASP A 266 -23.03 -3.36 8.36
CA ASP A 266 -24.10 -4.34 8.47
C ASP A 266 -23.56 -5.56 9.21
N ASP A 267 -23.89 -5.63 10.50
CA ASP A 267 -23.43 -6.69 11.42
C ASP A 267 -24.29 -7.96 11.35
N ALA A 268 -25.20 -8.08 10.38
CA ALA A 268 -25.98 -9.29 10.18
C ALA A 268 -25.12 -10.47 9.67
N GLU A 269 -25.78 -11.61 9.47
CA GLU A 269 -25.14 -12.81 8.91
C GLU A 269 -24.47 -12.51 7.55
N PRO A 270 -23.39 -13.24 7.19
CA PRO A 270 -22.70 -13.02 5.93
C PRO A 270 -23.60 -13.30 4.73
N TRP A 271 -23.42 -12.51 3.67
CA TRP A 271 -23.93 -12.88 2.35
C TRP A 271 -23.17 -14.10 1.85
N LYS A 272 -23.89 -15.16 1.47
CA LYS A 272 -23.30 -16.38 0.90
C LYS A 272 -23.27 -16.28 -0.61
N LEU A 273 -22.10 -16.49 -1.20
CA LEU A 273 -21.92 -16.52 -2.65
C LEU A 273 -22.26 -17.90 -3.19
N GLU A 274 -23.16 -17.94 -4.16
CA GLU A 274 -23.55 -19.16 -4.85
C GLU A 274 -23.61 -18.97 -6.36
N VAL A 275 -23.16 -19.97 -7.11
CA VAL A 275 -23.31 -20.03 -8.56
C VAL A 275 -24.51 -20.93 -8.86
N THR A 276 -25.36 -20.54 -9.79
CA THR A 276 -26.48 -21.38 -10.23
C THR A 276 -26.39 -21.60 -11.72
N VAL A 277 -26.62 -22.82 -12.17
CA VAL A 277 -26.86 -23.12 -13.58
C VAL A 277 -28.35 -23.41 -13.74
N ARG A 278 -29.01 -22.71 -14.65
CA ARG A 278 -30.43 -22.92 -14.96
C ARG A 278 -30.62 -23.21 -16.43
N LYS A 279 -31.64 -24.00 -16.76
CA LYS A 279 -32.04 -24.22 -18.15
C LYS A 279 -32.94 -23.07 -18.59
N ASP A 280 -32.67 -22.54 -19.76
CA ASP A 280 -33.59 -21.73 -20.53
C ASP A 280 -34.02 -22.55 -21.75
N GLU A 281 -35.23 -23.10 -21.69
CA GLU A 281 -35.76 -23.93 -22.78
C GLU A 281 -36.12 -23.11 -24.03
N GLN A 282 -36.44 -21.82 -23.87
CA GLN A 282 -36.81 -20.97 -25.01
C GLN A 282 -35.59 -20.59 -25.83
N ALA A 283 -34.47 -20.31 -25.14
CA ALA A 283 -33.21 -19.97 -25.78
C ALA A 283 -32.30 -21.19 -26.04
N GLU A 284 -32.72 -22.40 -25.62
CA GLU A 284 -31.95 -23.65 -25.71
C GLU A 284 -30.53 -23.56 -25.13
N VAL A 285 -30.38 -22.88 -23.99
CA VAL A 285 -29.11 -22.65 -23.30
C VAL A 285 -29.18 -22.98 -21.81
N PHE A 286 -28.05 -23.39 -21.25
CA PHE A 286 -27.79 -23.31 -19.81
C PHE A 286 -27.27 -21.93 -19.47
N VAL A 287 -27.87 -21.27 -18.50
CA VAL A 287 -27.46 -19.95 -18.01
C VAL A 287 -26.75 -20.10 -16.68
N VAL A 288 -25.47 -19.71 -16.64
CA VAL A 288 -24.67 -19.66 -15.41
C VAL A 288 -24.74 -18.25 -14.84
N SER A 289 -25.32 -18.14 -13.65
CA SER A 289 -25.52 -16.86 -12.95
C SER A 289 -24.88 -16.92 -11.56
N GLY A 290 -24.49 -15.75 -11.05
CA GLY A 290 -23.90 -15.61 -9.72
C GLY A 290 -24.86 -14.88 -8.79
N TRP A 291 -25.01 -15.38 -7.57
CA TRP A 291 -25.94 -14.85 -6.58
C TRP A 291 -25.31 -14.66 -5.21
N LEU A 292 -25.80 -13.64 -4.50
CA LEU A 292 -25.60 -13.45 -3.08
C LEU A 292 -26.89 -13.79 -2.35
N LYS A 293 -26.84 -14.74 -1.42
CA LYS A 293 -27.99 -15.21 -0.65
C LYS A 293 -27.80 -14.89 0.84
N ARG A 294 -28.83 -14.33 1.47
CA ARG A 294 -28.89 -14.08 2.91
C ARG A 294 -30.35 -13.98 3.37
N ASP A 295 -30.72 -14.69 4.43
CA ASP A 295 -32.06 -14.63 5.05
C ASP A 295 -33.22 -14.73 4.05
N GLY A 296 -33.11 -15.63 3.07
CA GLY A 296 -34.12 -15.79 2.00
C GLY A 296 -34.14 -14.69 0.94
N LYS A 297 -33.34 -13.62 1.09
CA LYS A 297 -33.08 -12.63 0.04
C LYS A 297 -32.00 -13.15 -0.91
N GLN A 298 -32.15 -12.82 -2.18
CA GLN A 298 -31.23 -13.19 -3.24
C GLN A 298 -30.98 -11.97 -4.14
N LEU A 299 -29.71 -11.59 -4.30
CA LEU A 299 -29.26 -10.48 -5.14
C LEU A 299 -28.28 -11.00 -6.20
N PRO A 300 -28.31 -10.53 -7.46
CA PRO A 300 -27.30 -10.89 -8.44
C PRO A 300 -25.93 -10.34 -8.02
N VAL A 301 -24.85 -11.06 -8.35
CA VAL A 301 -23.48 -10.63 -8.00
C VAL A 301 -23.09 -9.30 -8.63
N SER A 302 -23.82 -8.80 -9.64
CA SER A 302 -23.63 -7.48 -10.26
C SER A 302 -24.14 -6.30 -9.43
N GLU A 303 -25.03 -6.53 -8.47
CA GLU A 303 -25.70 -5.46 -7.71
C GLU A 303 -24.78 -4.73 -6.71
N PRO A 304 -23.95 -5.40 -5.89
CA PRO A 304 -22.99 -4.71 -5.04
C PRO A 304 -22.01 -3.88 -5.85
N ARG A 305 -21.40 -2.85 -5.26
CA ARG A 305 -20.38 -2.04 -5.94
C ARG A 305 -19.00 -2.69 -5.93
N LEU A 306 -18.65 -3.43 -4.88
CA LEU A 306 -17.36 -4.11 -4.76
C LEU A 306 -17.51 -5.45 -4.04
N LEU A 307 -16.84 -6.47 -4.56
CA LEU A 307 -16.67 -7.78 -3.93
C LEU A 307 -15.17 -8.06 -3.75
N ILE A 308 -14.78 -8.37 -2.52
CA ILE A 308 -13.42 -8.79 -2.16
C ILE A 308 -13.51 -9.97 -1.18
N PRO A 309 -12.42 -10.73 -0.94
CA PRO A 309 -12.46 -11.83 0.02
C PRO A 309 -12.96 -11.34 1.39
N GLY A 310 -14.03 -11.94 1.92
CA GLY A 310 -14.61 -11.62 3.22
C GLY A 310 -15.55 -10.41 3.32
N LEU A 311 -15.65 -9.54 2.30
CA LEU A 311 -16.52 -8.35 2.36
C LEU A 311 -17.27 -8.07 1.06
N VAL A 312 -18.48 -7.56 1.20
CA VAL A 312 -19.31 -7.02 0.11
C VAL A 312 -19.69 -5.57 0.42
N PHE A 313 -19.51 -4.69 -0.57
CA PHE A 313 -19.81 -3.26 -0.45
C PHE A 313 -21.00 -2.89 -1.31
N PHE A 314 -21.99 -2.26 -0.69
CA PHE A 314 -23.14 -1.64 -1.30
C PHE A 314 -22.95 -0.11 -1.35
N PRO A 315 -23.89 0.67 -1.93
CA PRO A 315 -23.76 2.12 -1.98
C PRO A 315 -23.62 2.82 -0.61
N ASP A 316 -24.22 2.26 0.44
CA ASP A 316 -24.39 2.90 1.74
C ASP A 316 -23.95 2.03 2.93
N HIS A 317 -23.60 0.77 2.70
CA HIS A 317 -23.16 -0.14 3.75
C HIS A 317 -22.16 -1.17 3.23
N VAL A 318 -21.46 -1.79 4.17
CA VAL A 318 -20.55 -2.91 3.96
C VAL A 318 -20.96 -4.04 4.89
N ALA A 319 -20.94 -5.27 4.37
CA ALA A 319 -21.33 -6.47 5.09
C ALA A 319 -20.26 -7.56 4.92
N ARG A 320 -20.34 -8.59 5.78
CA ARG A 320 -19.55 -9.81 5.64
C ARG A 320 -19.96 -10.57 4.36
N LEU A 321 -18.97 -11.12 3.67
CA LEU A 321 -19.16 -12.04 2.55
C LEU A 321 -18.57 -13.40 2.94
N ASP A 322 -19.37 -14.46 2.78
CA ASP A 322 -18.90 -15.83 2.73
C ASP A 322 -18.80 -16.23 1.25
N GLU A 323 -17.60 -16.06 0.69
CA GLU A 323 -17.35 -16.34 -0.71
C GLU A 323 -17.11 -17.82 -1.03
N GLY A 324 -16.91 -18.68 -0.02
CA GLY A 324 -16.44 -20.06 -0.18
C GLY A 324 -15.27 -20.15 -1.18
N HIS A 325 -15.50 -20.87 -2.29
CA HIS A 325 -14.56 -20.96 -3.41
C HIS A 325 -15.03 -20.23 -4.68
N GLY A 326 -16.04 -19.36 -4.57
CA GLY A 326 -16.74 -18.74 -5.70
C GLY A 326 -16.42 -17.29 -6.00
N LEU A 327 -15.52 -16.63 -5.27
CA LEU A 327 -15.20 -15.22 -5.55
C LEU A 327 -14.77 -14.98 -7.01
N GLN A 328 -13.90 -15.83 -7.57
CA GLN A 328 -13.43 -15.68 -8.96
C GLN A 328 -14.56 -15.89 -9.98
N TRP A 329 -15.53 -16.76 -9.67
CA TRP A 329 -16.73 -16.94 -10.48
C TRP A 329 -17.61 -15.68 -10.44
N ALA A 330 -17.84 -15.12 -9.26
CA ALA A 330 -18.61 -13.87 -9.15
C ALA A 330 -17.92 -12.71 -9.87
N LEU A 331 -16.59 -12.56 -9.75
CA LEU A 331 -15.85 -11.51 -10.47
C LEU A 331 -15.92 -11.67 -11.99
N LEU A 332 -15.84 -12.91 -12.50
CA LEU A 332 -16.05 -13.22 -13.91
C LEU A 332 -17.46 -12.79 -14.36
N LEU A 333 -18.49 -13.28 -13.68
CA LEU A 333 -19.91 -13.05 -14.01
C LEU A 333 -20.31 -11.57 -13.88
N ARG A 334 -19.69 -10.82 -12.96
CA ARG A 334 -19.85 -9.36 -12.89
C ARG A 334 -19.30 -8.65 -14.14
N ARG A 335 -18.19 -9.14 -14.69
CA ARG A 335 -17.52 -8.53 -15.84
C ARG A 335 -18.19 -8.91 -17.15
N THR A 336 -18.59 -10.17 -17.31
CA THR A 336 -19.11 -10.70 -18.58
C THR A 336 -20.63 -10.73 -18.64
N GLY A 337 -21.32 -10.57 -17.50
CA GLY A 337 -22.70 -10.97 -17.35
C GLY A 337 -22.82 -12.49 -17.21
N ASP A 338 -24.07 -12.96 -17.20
CA ASP A 338 -24.42 -14.38 -17.15
C ASP A 338 -23.85 -15.11 -18.37
N LEU A 339 -23.31 -16.31 -18.15
CA LEU A 339 -22.75 -17.12 -19.21
C LEU A 339 -23.84 -18.01 -19.80
N ALA A 340 -24.15 -17.82 -21.09
CA ALA A 340 -25.06 -18.69 -21.82
C ALA A 340 -24.28 -19.80 -22.55
N VAL A 341 -24.63 -21.06 -22.28
CA VAL A 341 -24.00 -22.25 -22.85
C VAL A 341 -25.04 -23.05 -23.64
N PRO A 342 -24.93 -23.17 -24.97
CA PRO A 342 -25.88 -23.93 -25.77
C PRO A 342 -26.03 -25.38 -25.29
N PHE A 343 -27.24 -25.93 -25.35
CA PHE A 343 -27.50 -27.33 -24.98
C PHE A 343 -26.65 -28.33 -25.78
N ALA A 344 -26.32 -28.00 -27.03
CA ALA A 344 -25.42 -28.80 -27.87
C ALA A 344 -24.01 -28.95 -27.27
N ASN A 345 -23.54 -27.99 -26.49
CA ASN A 345 -22.23 -28.01 -25.82
C ASN A 345 -22.28 -28.60 -24.40
N ARG A 346 -23.37 -29.28 -24.00
CA ARG A 346 -23.54 -29.84 -22.65
C ARG A 346 -22.34 -30.66 -22.17
N LEU A 347 -21.87 -31.62 -22.98
CA LEU A 347 -20.78 -32.52 -22.59
C LEU A 347 -19.45 -31.77 -22.46
N GLU A 348 -19.18 -30.83 -23.36
CA GLU A 348 -17.99 -29.97 -23.31
C GLU A 348 -18.00 -29.09 -22.06
N PHE A 349 -19.15 -28.50 -21.73
CA PHE A 349 -19.33 -27.72 -20.52
C PHE A 349 -19.11 -28.55 -19.25
N MET A 350 -19.64 -29.78 -19.21
CA MET A 350 -19.40 -30.71 -18.11
C MET A 350 -17.91 -31.05 -17.97
N ALA A 351 -17.22 -31.31 -19.09
CA ALA A 351 -15.79 -31.56 -19.10
C ALA A 351 -14.98 -30.36 -18.58
N GLU A 352 -15.37 -29.12 -18.92
CA GLU A 352 -14.76 -27.91 -18.37
C GLU A 352 -15.00 -27.75 -16.86
N ILE A 353 -16.23 -27.97 -16.37
CA ILE A 353 -16.53 -28.00 -14.93
C ILE A 353 -15.66 -29.04 -14.20
N ALA A 354 -15.44 -30.20 -14.82
CA ALA A 354 -14.65 -31.27 -14.21
C ALA A 354 -13.17 -30.90 -14.03
N GLN A 355 -12.63 -29.94 -14.80
CA GLN A 355 -11.23 -29.52 -14.70
C GLN A 355 -10.92 -28.71 -13.45
N PHE A 356 -11.93 -28.15 -12.78
CA PHE A 356 -11.73 -27.33 -11.58
C PHE A 356 -11.22 -28.16 -10.40
N SER A 357 -10.12 -27.70 -9.79
CA SER A 357 -9.53 -28.33 -8.61
C SER A 357 -10.38 -28.16 -7.34
N VAL A 358 -11.20 -27.10 -7.30
CA VAL A 358 -12.20 -26.83 -6.26
C VAL A 358 -13.35 -26.09 -6.94
N LEU A 359 -14.59 -26.53 -6.71
CA LEU A 359 -15.79 -25.87 -7.20
C LEU A 359 -16.38 -24.92 -6.16
N PRO A 360 -17.01 -23.81 -6.58
CA PRO A 360 -17.82 -22.99 -5.69
C PRO A 360 -19.05 -23.77 -5.19
N SER A 361 -19.80 -23.20 -4.23
CA SER A 361 -21.18 -23.64 -4.03
C SER A 361 -21.91 -23.43 -5.35
N ILE A 362 -22.30 -24.53 -6.00
CA ILE A 362 -22.91 -24.51 -7.32
C ILE A 362 -24.20 -25.34 -7.31
N GLU A 363 -25.30 -24.70 -7.68
CA GLU A 363 -26.58 -25.34 -7.91
C GLU A 363 -26.65 -25.74 -9.39
N LEU A 364 -26.77 -27.04 -9.65
CA LEU A 364 -26.77 -27.63 -11.00
C LEU A 364 -28.14 -28.27 -11.27
N PRO A 365 -28.69 -28.16 -12.50
CA PRO A 365 -29.91 -28.86 -12.87
C PRO A 365 -29.63 -30.37 -13.03
N GLU A 366 -30.70 -31.17 -13.07
CA GLU A 366 -30.64 -32.63 -13.04
C GLU A 366 -29.74 -33.22 -14.14
N GLU A 367 -29.71 -32.59 -15.32
CA GLU A 367 -28.95 -33.08 -16.48
C GLU A 367 -27.44 -32.88 -16.36
N ILE A 368 -26.95 -32.04 -15.45
CA ILE A 368 -25.51 -31.83 -15.23
C ILE A 368 -25.13 -32.02 -13.76
N THR A 369 -25.91 -32.81 -13.03
CA THR A 369 -25.70 -33.10 -11.61
C THR A 369 -24.38 -33.84 -11.37
N ILE A 370 -23.67 -33.43 -10.32
CA ILE A 370 -22.47 -34.11 -9.84
C ILE A 370 -22.90 -35.18 -8.82
N HIS A 371 -22.65 -36.44 -9.14
CA HIS A 371 -22.98 -37.55 -8.27
C HIS A 371 -21.87 -37.79 -7.21
N PRO A 372 -22.21 -38.32 -6.03
CA PRO A 372 -21.22 -38.68 -5.02
C PRO A 372 -20.22 -39.73 -5.54
N GLY A 373 -18.93 -39.50 -5.31
CA GLY A 373 -17.86 -40.42 -5.66
C GLY A 373 -17.87 -41.74 -4.92
N ARG A 374 -18.24 -42.81 -5.62
CA ARG A 374 -18.00 -44.19 -5.16
C ARG A 374 -17.05 -44.87 -6.14
N PHE A 375 -16.04 -45.54 -5.60
CA PHE A 375 -15.19 -46.40 -6.42
C PHE A 375 -16.01 -47.61 -6.87
N ALA A 376 -15.99 -47.91 -8.17
CA ALA A 376 -16.66 -49.10 -8.71
C ALA A 376 -15.82 -50.35 -8.42
N ASN A 377 -14.50 -50.21 -8.45
CA ASN A 377 -13.54 -51.25 -8.10
C ASN A 377 -12.50 -50.70 -7.10
N PRO A 378 -11.75 -51.58 -6.42
CA PRO A 378 -10.67 -51.11 -5.57
C PRO A 378 -9.59 -50.31 -6.32
N PRO A 379 -8.85 -49.41 -5.64
CA PRO A 379 -7.77 -48.65 -6.26
C PRO A 379 -6.72 -49.53 -6.92
N ILE A 380 -6.16 -49.06 -8.03
CA ILE A 380 -5.15 -49.74 -8.83
C ILE A 380 -3.78 -49.16 -8.48
N LEU A 381 -2.83 -50.01 -8.08
CA LEU A 381 -1.43 -49.65 -7.95
C LEU A 381 -0.68 -50.09 -9.20
N ARG A 382 -0.22 -49.12 -9.98
CA ARG A 382 0.63 -49.34 -11.16
C ARG A 382 2.09 -49.21 -10.75
N ILE A 383 2.87 -50.25 -11.03
CA ILE A 383 4.30 -50.30 -10.73
C ILE A 383 5.06 -50.34 -12.05
N SER A 384 5.99 -49.41 -12.22
CA SER A 384 6.85 -49.30 -13.41
C SER A 384 8.32 -49.17 -13.03
N LYS A 385 9.19 -49.51 -13.98
CA LYS A 385 10.63 -49.28 -13.85
C LYS A 385 10.91 -47.77 -13.86
N PRO A 386 11.92 -47.31 -13.10
CA PRO A 386 12.31 -45.90 -13.11
C PRO A 386 12.73 -45.46 -14.52
N GLN A 387 12.34 -44.24 -14.90
CA GLN A 387 12.73 -43.63 -16.19
C GLN A 387 14.22 -43.23 -16.25
N TYR A 388 14.92 -43.22 -15.11
CA TYR A 388 16.33 -42.88 -14.97
C TYR A 388 17.07 -43.96 -14.16
N SER A 389 18.41 -43.88 -14.03
CA SER A 389 19.25 -44.78 -13.22
C SER A 389 18.98 -44.74 -11.70
N ALA A 390 17.80 -44.26 -11.29
CA ALA A 390 17.37 -44.24 -9.90
C ALA A 390 17.09 -45.67 -9.40
N PRO A 391 17.48 -46.02 -8.16
CA PRO A 391 17.32 -47.38 -7.62
C PRO A 391 15.90 -47.72 -7.13
N ARG A 392 14.89 -46.85 -7.36
CA ARG A 392 13.54 -47.01 -6.80
C ARG A 392 12.49 -47.22 -7.90
N LEU A 393 11.56 -48.14 -7.67
CA LEU A 393 10.39 -48.37 -8.54
C LEU A 393 9.48 -47.13 -8.55
N CYS A 394 8.89 -46.84 -9.71
CA CYS A 394 7.85 -45.83 -9.83
C CYS A 394 6.49 -46.47 -9.52
N CYS A 395 5.76 -45.88 -8.58
CA CYS A 395 4.43 -46.33 -8.18
C CYS A 395 3.42 -45.22 -8.43
N GLU A 396 2.31 -45.54 -9.09
CA GLU A 396 1.19 -44.64 -9.35
C GLU A 396 -0.09 -45.30 -8.85
N VAL A 397 -0.85 -44.61 -8.00
CA VAL A 397 -2.18 -45.05 -7.58
C VAL A 397 -3.20 -44.45 -8.54
N ALA A 398 -4.18 -45.24 -8.97
CA ALA A 398 -5.32 -44.78 -9.75
C ALA A 398 -6.63 -45.31 -9.14
N PHE A 399 -7.69 -44.52 -9.23
CA PHE A 399 -9.01 -44.87 -8.70
C PHE A 399 -9.95 -45.22 -9.84
N ASP A 400 -10.63 -46.35 -9.71
CA ASP A 400 -11.53 -46.88 -10.73
C ASP A 400 -12.98 -46.53 -10.36
N TYR A 401 -13.60 -45.70 -11.19
CA TYR A 401 -15.00 -45.27 -11.07
C TYR A 401 -15.92 -46.06 -12.03
N GLY A 402 -15.43 -47.15 -12.63
CA GLY A 402 -16.17 -48.04 -13.51
C GLY A 402 -15.71 -47.88 -14.95
N SER A 403 -16.31 -46.94 -15.66
CA SER A 403 -15.96 -46.60 -17.04
C SER A 403 -14.75 -45.68 -17.17
N VAL A 404 -14.31 -45.06 -16.06
CA VAL A 404 -13.18 -44.13 -16.04
C VAL A 404 -12.23 -44.43 -14.89
N ILE A 405 -10.92 -44.42 -15.19
CA ILE A 405 -9.84 -44.65 -14.23
C ILE A 405 -9.03 -43.37 -14.10
N VAL A 406 -8.98 -42.82 -12.89
CA VAL A 406 -8.40 -41.50 -12.61
C VAL A 406 -7.13 -41.64 -11.76
N PRO A 407 -5.96 -41.18 -12.24
CA PRO A 407 -4.74 -41.13 -11.44
C PRO A 407 -4.91 -40.30 -10.16
N GLU A 408 -4.24 -40.71 -9.07
CA GLU A 408 -4.17 -39.93 -7.83
C GLU A 408 -3.53 -38.56 -8.05
N ALA A 409 -2.56 -38.47 -8.97
CA ALA A 409 -1.88 -37.23 -9.31
C ALA A 409 -2.76 -36.18 -10.02
N GLN A 410 -3.91 -36.58 -10.60
CA GLN A 410 -4.84 -35.63 -11.21
C GLN A 410 -5.33 -34.64 -10.14
N LYS A 411 -5.47 -33.34 -10.46
CA LYS A 411 -5.84 -32.31 -9.46
C LYS A 411 -7.34 -32.01 -9.39
N ALA A 412 -8.07 -32.31 -10.46
CA ALA A 412 -9.53 -32.12 -10.56
C ALA A 412 -10.28 -32.69 -9.34
N SER A 413 -11.32 -31.97 -8.90
CA SER A 413 -12.21 -32.37 -7.80
C SER A 413 -13.41 -33.20 -8.27
N VAL A 414 -13.63 -33.27 -9.58
CA VAL A 414 -14.71 -33.99 -10.23
C VAL A 414 -14.13 -34.86 -11.34
N VAL A 415 -14.76 -35.99 -11.59
CA VAL A 415 -14.44 -36.93 -12.67
C VAL A 415 -15.54 -36.84 -13.72
N ASP A 416 -15.16 -36.57 -14.96
CA ASP A 416 -16.05 -36.65 -16.12
C ASP A 416 -16.05 -38.10 -16.66
N ASP A 417 -17.18 -38.78 -16.50
CA ASP A 417 -17.41 -40.10 -17.05
C ASP A 417 -18.13 -39.97 -18.40
N GLN A 418 -17.35 -39.77 -19.46
CA GLN A 418 -17.89 -39.55 -20.81
C GLN A 418 -18.70 -40.74 -21.35
N ALA A 419 -18.45 -41.95 -20.86
CA ALA A 419 -19.20 -43.13 -21.29
C ALA A 419 -20.64 -43.12 -20.75
N THR A 420 -20.85 -42.58 -19.54
CA THR A 420 -22.20 -42.47 -18.94
C THR A 420 -22.78 -41.06 -19.01
N GLY A 421 -21.98 -40.07 -19.42
CA GLY A 421 -22.36 -38.66 -19.47
C GLY A 421 -22.64 -38.06 -18.10
N ARG A 422 -21.88 -38.49 -17.07
CA ARG A 422 -22.08 -38.11 -15.67
C ARG A 422 -20.83 -37.45 -15.09
N LEU A 423 -21.06 -36.47 -14.21
CA LEU A 423 -20.01 -35.92 -13.36
C LEU A 423 -20.03 -36.63 -12.00
N VAL A 424 -18.87 -36.98 -11.48
CA VAL A 424 -18.74 -37.69 -10.20
C VAL A 424 -17.75 -36.97 -9.31
N HIS A 425 -18.12 -36.64 -8.07
CA HIS A 425 -17.19 -36.07 -7.09
C HIS A 425 -16.01 -37.02 -6.91
N ARG A 426 -14.79 -36.51 -7.00
CA ARG A 426 -13.61 -37.32 -6.82
C ARG A 426 -13.36 -37.58 -5.35
N ARG A 427 -13.48 -38.84 -4.95
CA ARG A 427 -13.06 -39.28 -3.62
C ARG A 427 -11.56 -39.55 -3.63
N ARG A 428 -10.81 -38.92 -2.73
CA ARG A 428 -9.43 -39.32 -2.43
C ARG A 428 -9.47 -40.36 -1.32
N ALA A 429 -8.50 -41.28 -1.31
CA ALA A 429 -8.30 -42.12 -0.14
C ALA A 429 -7.77 -41.24 0.99
N SER A 430 -8.64 -40.81 1.90
CA SER A 430 -8.21 -40.25 3.19
C SER A 430 -7.78 -41.43 4.09
N PRO A 431 -6.66 -41.33 4.82
CA PRO A 431 -6.35 -42.26 5.88
C PRO A 431 -7.20 -41.88 7.11
N GLU A 432 -8.51 -42.09 7.06
CA GLU A 432 -9.27 -42.19 8.31
C GLU A 432 -9.08 -43.60 8.88
N PRO A 433 -8.93 -43.74 10.22
CA PRO A 433 -8.80 -45.03 10.84
C PRO A 433 -10.05 -45.83 10.50
N ALA A 434 -9.85 -47.02 9.94
CA ALA A 434 -10.92 -47.97 9.72
C ALA A 434 -11.60 -48.23 11.07
N GLU A 435 -12.76 -47.61 11.30
CA GLU A 435 -13.68 -48.08 12.32
C GLU A 435 -14.12 -49.48 11.92
N SER A 436 -13.45 -50.47 12.53
CA SER A 436 -13.96 -51.80 12.86
C SER A 436 -14.91 -52.49 11.88
N SER A 437 -14.60 -52.46 10.58
CA SER A 437 -15.14 -53.44 9.63
C SER A 437 -14.13 -53.73 8.51
N GLY A 438 -13.08 -54.48 8.86
CA GLY A 438 -12.51 -55.60 8.08
C GLY A 438 -12.10 -55.45 6.61
N CYS A 439 -12.18 -54.27 5.99
CA CYS A 439 -11.81 -54.08 4.58
C CYS A 439 -10.76 -52.98 4.45
N VAL A 440 -9.49 -53.36 4.55
CA VAL A 440 -8.45 -52.62 3.81
C VAL A 440 -8.91 -52.62 2.35
N PRO A 441 -9.03 -51.48 1.66
CA PRO A 441 -9.43 -51.50 0.25
C PRO A 441 -8.43 -52.38 -0.50
N ASN A 442 -8.91 -53.50 -1.06
CA ASN A 442 -8.10 -54.50 -1.76
C ASN A 442 -7.36 -53.87 -2.94
N ILE A 443 -6.14 -53.36 -2.78
CA ILE A 443 -5.42 -52.70 -3.87
C ILE A 443 -5.13 -53.68 -5.01
N ARG A 444 -5.61 -53.37 -6.22
CA ARG A 444 -5.34 -54.18 -7.42
C ARG A 444 -3.96 -53.82 -7.98
N ILE A 445 -3.01 -54.74 -7.92
CA ILE A 445 -1.65 -54.51 -8.47
C ILE A 445 -1.64 -54.81 -9.97
N GLN A 446 -1.14 -53.86 -10.77
CA GLN A 446 -0.89 -54.05 -12.20
C GLN A 446 0.57 -53.74 -12.53
N SER A 447 1.28 -54.72 -13.09
CA SER A 447 2.58 -54.50 -13.74
C SER A 447 2.35 -54.08 -15.18
N ARG A 448 2.92 -52.95 -15.63
CA ARG A 448 2.92 -52.61 -17.06
C ARG A 448 3.98 -53.43 -17.80
N PRO A 449 3.63 -54.33 -18.73
CA PRO A 449 4.57 -54.77 -19.76
C PRO A 449 4.82 -53.61 -20.72
N ARG A 450 5.97 -53.63 -21.41
CA ARG A 450 6.44 -52.58 -22.32
C ARG A 450 5.41 -52.12 -23.33
#